data_AF-M3BA82-F1
#
_entry.id   AF-M3BA82-F1
#
_cell.length_a   1.000
_cell.length_b   1.000
_cell.length_c   1.000
_cell.angle_alpha   90.00
_cell.angle_beta   90.00
_cell.angle_gamma   90.00
#
_symmetry.space_group_name_H-M   'P 1'
#
loop_
_entity.id
_entity.type
_entity.pdbx_description
1 polymer ?
#
loop_
_entity_poly.entity_id
_entity_poly.type
_entity_poly.pdbx_seq_one_letter_code
_entity_poly.pdbx_strand_id
1 'polypeptide(L)'
;MTQGPLSALRTLGSANLDTIGLGFIIRHKIQHKVPFEGSISYQALSQQCSVPLPLLKRLLQQVMTTFVFAEDSSGNVTHTVFSRFLRDNAYIQCQFQADMDESWRPSTKVVDAISDPVGVVEDTIKSAWGLENNATVPFFQELEANHPERAEKFAQLMVFYAGMAKAEPAYDLPETVAEGEKAKLPDTVKDRVTFQAHNFFDSQPQRDADVYFFRVLSSTTG
;
A
#
# COMPACT_ATOMS: atom_id res chain seq x y z
N MET A 1 15.67 -27.93 3.01
CA MET A 1 14.92 -27.50 4.22
C MET A 1 15.88 -27.55 5.40
N THR A 2 16.51 -26.44 5.78
CA THR A 2 17.57 -26.39 6.81
C THR A 2 17.06 -26.04 8.20
N GLN A 3 15.76 -25.77 8.36
CA GLN A 3 15.13 -25.51 9.65
C GLN A 3 14.12 -26.61 9.99
N GLY A 4 14.17 -27.11 11.23
CA GLY A 4 13.19 -28.09 11.74
C GLY A 4 11.78 -27.47 11.90
N PRO A 5 10.73 -28.30 12.05
CA PRO A 5 9.32 -27.85 12.01
C PRO A 5 8.98 -26.79 13.07
N LEU A 6 9.54 -26.89 14.28
CA LEU A 6 9.34 -25.89 15.33
C LEU A 6 9.93 -24.51 14.94
N SER A 7 11.11 -24.51 14.32
CA SER A 7 11.77 -23.27 13.87
C SER A 7 10.97 -22.64 12.74
N ALA A 8 10.52 -23.44 11.76
CA ALA A 8 9.70 -22.97 10.65
C ALA A 8 8.40 -22.31 11.13
N LEU A 9 7.68 -22.94 12.08
CA LEU A 9 6.44 -22.37 12.63
C LEU A 9 6.69 -21.07 13.42
N ARG A 10 7.80 -20.98 14.17
CA ARG A 10 8.18 -19.74 14.86
C ARG A 10 8.53 -18.62 13.89
N THR A 11 9.21 -18.93 12.80
CA THR A 11 9.53 -17.97 11.74
C THR A 11 8.26 -17.43 11.09
N LEU A 12 7.30 -18.30 10.74
CA LEU A 12 6.01 -17.88 10.20
C LEU A 12 5.26 -16.93 11.16
N GLY A 13 5.21 -17.26 12.45
CA GLY A 13 4.59 -16.40 13.46
C GLY A 13 5.30 -15.05 13.66
N SER A 14 6.55 -14.92 13.24
CA SER A 14 7.36 -13.71 13.41
C SER A 14 7.40 -12.82 12.16
N ALA A 15 6.86 -13.27 11.02
CA ALA A 15 6.88 -12.53 9.76
C ALA A 15 6.25 -11.13 9.87
N ASN A 16 5.27 -10.97 10.77
CA ASN A 16 4.60 -9.69 11.05
C ASN A 16 5.55 -8.60 11.56
N LEU A 17 6.70 -8.97 12.14
CA LEU A 17 7.67 -8.01 12.67
C LEU A 17 8.31 -7.17 11.55
N ASP A 18 8.60 -7.76 10.40
CA ASP A 18 9.18 -7.05 9.26
C ASP A 18 8.20 -6.01 8.70
N THR A 19 6.93 -6.38 8.63
CA THR A 19 5.84 -5.48 8.23
C THR A 19 5.69 -4.29 9.18
N ILE A 20 5.73 -4.54 10.49
CA ILE A 20 5.69 -3.48 11.52
C ILE A 20 6.87 -2.52 11.36
N GLY A 21 8.07 -3.07 11.15
CA GLY A 21 9.29 -2.28 10.99
C GLY A 21 9.25 -1.37 9.77
N LEU A 22 8.82 -1.89 8.62
CA LEU A 22 8.65 -1.09 7.39
C LEU A 22 7.53 -0.04 7.53
N GLY A 23 6.41 -0.40 8.16
CA GLY A 23 5.33 0.54 8.46
C GLY A 23 5.81 1.68 9.36
N PHE A 24 6.64 1.38 10.36
CA PHE A 24 7.28 2.37 11.22
C PHE A 24 8.20 3.31 10.43
N ILE A 25 9.08 2.77 9.57
CA ILE A 25 9.96 3.57 8.71
C ILE A 25 9.15 4.57 7.90
N ILE A 26 8.13 4.08 7.18
CA ILE A 26 7.37 4.90 6.24
C ILE A 26 6.51 5.93 6.96
N ARG A 27 5.80 5.54 8.03
CA ARG A 27 4.95 6.45 8.81
C ARG A 27 5.73 7.58 9.45
N HIS A 28 6.93 7.29 9.97
CA HIS A 28 7.81 8.31 10.54
C HIS A 28 8.75 8.94 9.51
N LYS A 29 8.65 8.57 8.22
CA LYS A 29 9.48 9.07 7.12
C LYS A 29 10.98 8.95 7.42
N ILE A 30 11.41 7.86 8.07
CA ILE A 30 12.81 7.66 8.47
C ILE A 30 13.73 7.64 7.25
N GLN A 31 13.28 7.03 6.16
CA GLN A 31 14.01 7.00 4.89
C GLN A 31 14.33 8.39 4.33
N HIS A 32 13.56 9.42 4.70
CA HIS A 32 13.80 10.82 4.29
C HIS A 32 14.58 11.64 5.33
N LYS A 33 14.70 11.12 6.56
CA LYS A 33 15.41 11.78 7.68
C LYS A 33 16.86 11.32 7.82
N VAL A 34 17.16 10.12 7.33
CA VAL A 34 18.55 9.66 7.18
C VAL A 34 19.18 10.42 6.00
N PRO A 35 20.34 11.06 6.17
CA PRO A 35 21.04 11.75 5.09
C PRO A 35 21.33 10.81 3.92
N PHE A 36 21.19 11.31 2.67
CA PHE A 36 21.46 10.49 1.47
C PHE A 36 22.87 9.88 1.50
N GLU A 37 23.85 10.72 1.82
CA GLU A 37 25.23 10.31 2.07
C GLU A 37 25.58 10.58 3.54
N GLY A 38 26.30 9.65 4.16
CA GLY A 38 26.67 9.72 5.57
C GLY A 38 25.70 8.99 6.49
N SER A 39 25.59 9.46 7.73
CA SER A 39 24.83 8.81 8.80
C SER A 39 24.21 9.84 9.76
N ILE A 40 23.26 9.38 10.57
CA ILE A 40 22.58 10.18 11.60
C ILE A 40 22.51 9.43 12.91
N SER A 41 22.68 10.13 14.03
CA SER A 41 22.60 9.51 15.35
C SER A 41 21.16 9.10 15.69
N TYR A 42 21.03 8.02 16.47
CA TYR A 42 19.74 7.61 17.02
C TYR A 42 19.06 8.71 17.86
N GLN A 43 19.86 9.54 18.55
CA GLN A 43 19.36 10.66 19.34
C GLN A 43 18.64 11.69 18.46
N ALA A 44 19.27 12.06 17.33
CA ALA A 44 18.70 13.01 16.38
C ALA A 44 17.45 12.45 15.70
N LEU A 45 17.48 11.17 15.27
CA LEU A 45 16.30 10.52 14.70
C LEU A 45 15.14 10.43 15.70
N SER A 46 15.41 10.09 16.96
CA SER A 46 14.42 10.03 18.04
C SER A 46 13.71 11.37 18.21
N GLN A 47 14.46 12.47 18.20
CA GLN A 47 13.91 13.83 18.28
C GLN A 47 13.08 14.19 17.05
N GLN A 48 13.58 13.92 15.83
CA GLN A 48 12.86 14.22 14.59
C GLN A 48 11.59 13.38 14.38
N CYS A 49 11.52 12.19 14.98
CA CYS A 49 10.38 11.30 14.87
C CYS A 49 9.40 11.42 16.04
N SER A 50 9.76 12.13 17.11
CA SER A 50 9.03 12.16 18.38
C SER A 50 8.75 10.77 18.95
N VAL A 51 9.72 9.87 18.83
CA VAL A 51 9.64 8.47 19.31
C VAL A 51 10.71 8.26 20.38
N PRO A 52 10.38 7.67 21.55
CA PRO A 52 11.36 7.38 22.58
C PRO A 52 12.57 6.59 22.04
N LEU A 53 13.77 7.08 22.34
CA LEU A 53 15.04 6.53 21.83
C LEU A 53 15.15 5.00 21.94
N PRO A 54 14.82 4.35 23.09
CA PRO A 54 14.93 2.90 23.19
C PRO A 54 14.00 2.15 22.22
N LEU A 55 12.81 2.71 21.95
CA LEU A 55 11.84 2.11 21.03
C LEU A 55 12.28 2.31 19.58
N LEU A 56 12.71 3.52 19.21
CA LEU A 56 13.20 3.81 17.87
C LEU A 56 14.41 2.93 17.54
N LYS A 57 15.38 2.82 18.46
CA LYS A 57 16.57 1.99 18.27
C LYS A 57 16.20 0.52 18.10
N ARG A 58 15.30 -0.02 18.94
CA ARG A 58 14.87 -1.42 18.84
C ARG A 58 14.18 -1.75 17.51
N LEU A 59 13.28 -0.88 17.05
CA LEU A 59 12.59 -1.07 15.77
C LEU A 59 13.57 -0.97 14.59
N LEU A 60 14.49 0.00 14.62
CA LEU A 60 15.51 0.14 13.59
C LEU A 60 16.48 -1.05 13.55
N GLN A 61 16.91 -1.56 14.70
CA GLN A 61 17.76 -2.75 14.75
C GLN A 61 17.04 -4.00 14.23
N GLN A 62 15.72 -4.12 14.44
CA GLN A 62 14.95 -5.22 13.88
C GLN A 62 14.91 -5.16 12.34
N VAL A 63 14.61 -4.02 11.72
CA VAL A 63 14.63 -3.87 10.25
C VAL A 63 16.04 -3.94 9.64
N MET A 64 17.09 -3.71 10.43
CA MET A 64 18.47 -3.92 9.99
C MET A 64 18.78 -5.43 9.81
N THR A 65 18.05 -6.34 10.46
CA THR A 65 18.20 -7.79 10.25
C THR A 65 17.76 -8.24 8.85
N THR A 66 16.92 -7.43 8.18
CA THR A 66 16.50 -7.59 6.78
C THR A 66 17.23 -6.61 5.84
N PHE A 67 18.33 -6.00 6.30
CA PHE A 67 19.23 -5.14 5.54
C PHE A 67 18.61 -3.83 5.01
N VAL A 68 17.48 -3.37 5.57
CA VAL A 68 16.84 -2.13 5.12
C VAL A 68 17.70 -0.90 5.43
N PHE A 69 18.27 -0.83 6.64
CA PHE A 69 19.27 0.17 7.04
C PHE A 69 20.53 -0.53 7.57
N ALA A 70 21.56 0.25 7.90
CA ALA A 70 22.76 -0.23 8.57
C ALA A 70 23.22 0.77 9.64
N GLU A 71 24.16 0.33 10.49
CA GLU A 71 24.93 1.20 11.38
C GLU A 71 26.34 1.39 10.81
N ASP A 72 26.86 2.62 10.88
CA ASP A 72 28.26 2.90 10.55
C ASP A 72 29.21 2.51 11.71
N SER A 73 30.51 2.75 11.54
CA SER A 73 31.53 2.47 12.57
C SER A 73 31.35 3.27 13.88
N SER A 74 30.53 4.33 13.86
CA SER A 74 30.22 5.16 15.02
C SER A 74 28.88 4.78 15.66
N GLY A 75 28.18 3.76 15.16
CA GLY A 75 26.87 3.32 15.64
C GLY A 75 25.72 4.26 15.23
N ASN A 76 25.92 5.08 14.20
CA ASN A 76 24.90 5.94 13.61
C ASN A 76 24.19 5.23 12.46
N VAL A 77 22.93 5.59 12.23
CA VAL A 77 22.11 4.98 11.18
C VAL A 77 22.50 5.52 9.82
N THR A 78 22.75 4.63 8.86
CA THR A 78 23.06 4.95 7.46
C THR A 78 22.20 4.12 6.50
N HIS A 79 22.11 4.59 5.27
CA HIS A 79 21.38 3.92 4.21
C HIS A 79 22.09 2.67 3.70
N THR A 80 21.29 1.68 3.30
CA THR A 80 21.69 0.63 2.35
C THR A 80 21.05 0.91 0.99
N VAL A 81 21.32 0.07 -0.01
CA VAL A 81 20.63 0.14 -1.31
C VAL A 81 19.11 0.00 -1.17
N PHE A 82 18.62 -0.76 -0.18
CA PHE A 82 17.19 -1.00 0.03
C PHE A 82 16.48 0.23 0.58
N SER A 83 17.01 0.88 1.62
CA SER A 83 16.39 2.11 2.13
C SER A 83 16.52 3.29 1.18
N ARG A 84 17.58 3.37 0.35
CA ARG A 84 17.64 4.37 -0.74
C ARG A 84 16.57 4.11 -1.79
N PHE A 85 16.41 2.86 -2.23
CA PHE A 85 15.36 2.48 -3.16
C PHE A 85 13.97 2.80 -2.60
N LEU A 86 13.71 2.46 -1.33
CA LEU A 86 12.47 2.81 -0.65
C LEU A 86 12.25 4.34 -0.59
N ARG A 87 13.30 5.13 -0.35
CA ARG A 87 13.20 6.59 -0.29
C ARG A 87 12.82 7.22 -1.63
N ASP A 88 13.44 6.77 -2.71
CA ASP A 88 13.34 7.41 -4.03
C ASP A 88 12.21 6.80 -4.89
N ASN A 89 11.67 5.65 -4.52
CA ASN A 89 10.57 5.00 -5.22
C ASN A 89 9.21 5.37 -4.60
N ALA A 90 8.51 6.30 -5.24
CA ALA A 90 7.18 6.75 -4.80
C ALA A 90 6.12 5.65 -4.87
N TYR A 91 6.21 4.73 -5.84
CA TYR A 91 5.28 3.61 -5.97
C TYR A 91 5.36 2.68 -4.77
N ILE A 92 6.56 2.23 -4.38
CA ILE A 92 6.72 1.32 -3.24
C ILE A 92 6.28 1.97 -1.93
N GLN A 93 6.53 3.27 -1.76
CA GLN A 93 6.03 4.01 -0.60
C GLN A 93 4.50 4.06 -0.58
N CYS A 94 3.86 4.34 -1.72
CA CYS A 94 2.42 4.41 -1.86
C CYS A 94 1.77 3.04 -1.65
N GLN A 95 2.30 2.00 -2.30
CA GLN A 95 1.87 0.61 -2.19
C GLN A 95 1.89 0.17 -0.73
N PHE A 96 3.02 0.35 -0.05
CA PHE A 96 3.16 -0.13 1.31
C PHE A 96 2.25 0.63 2.28
N GLN A 97 2.02 1.94 2.08
CA GLN A 97 1.05 2.70 2.86
C GLN A 97 -0.38 2.17 2.68
N ALA A 98 -0.81 1.98 1.43
CA ALA A 98 -2.13 1.45 1.11
C ALA A 98 -2.30 0.01 1.63
N ASP A 99 -1.29 -0.85 1.49
CA ASP A 99 -1.33 -2.22 2.00
C ASP A 99 -1.44 -2.27 3.53
N MET A 100 -0.77 -1.37 4.23
CA MET A 100 -0.86 -1.31 5.70
C MET A 100 -2.27 -0.97 6.18
N ASP A 101 -2.99 -0.11 5.47
CA ASP A 101 -4.32 0.31 5.87
C ASP A 101 -5.42 -0.60 5.32
N GLU A 102 -5.31 -1.05 4.05
CA GLU A 102 -6.40 -1.74 3.34
C GLU A 102 -6.24 -3.26 3.24
N SER A 103 -5.06 -3.81 3.52
CA SER A 103 -4.83 -5.26 3.49
C SER A 103 -4.39 -5.82 4.84
N TRP A 104 -3.42 -5.17 5.49
CA TRP A 104 -2.81 -5.68 6.71
C TRP A 104 -3.73 -5.63 7.93
N ARG A 105 -4.30 -4.47 8.27
CA ARG A 105 -5.22 -4.40 9.43
C ARG A 105 -6.43 -5.32 9.26
N PRO A 106 -7.11 -5.31 8.09
CA PRO A 106 -8.20 -6.23 7.82
C PRO A 106 -7.82 -7.71 7.89
N SER A 107 -6.57 -8.08 7.57
CA SER A 107 -6.14 -9.49 7.56
C SER A 107 -6.40 -10.20 8.90
N THR A 108 -6.38 -9.46 10.01
CA THR A 108 -6.64 -10.00 11.35
C THR A 108 -8.11 -10.40 11.57
N LYS A 109 -9.03 -9.88 10.76
CA LYS A 109 -10.47 -10.15 10.79
C LYS A 109 -10.91 -11.26 9.84
N VAL A 110 -10.00 -11.81 9.03
CA VAL A 110 -10.35 -12.82 8.01
C VAL A 110 -10.97 -14.06 8.65
N VAL A 111 -10.40 -14.57 9.75
CA VAL A 111 -10.94 -15.74 10.43
C VAL A 111 -12.33 -15.46 11.03
N ASP A 112 -12.54 -14.26 11.57
CA ASP A 112 -13.84 -13.83 12.10
C ASP A 112 -14.88 -13.75 10.98
N ALA A 113 -14.53 -13.11 9.85
CA ALA A 113 -15.41 -12.93 8.70
C ALA A 113 -15.89 -14.26 8.09
N ILE A 114 -14.99 -15.26 7.98
CA ILE A 114 -15.35 -16.57 7.40
C ILE A 114 -16.01 -17.53 8.39
N SER A 115 -15.95 -17.22 9.69
CA SER A 115 -16.57 -18.03 10.74
C SER A 115 -18.05 -17.67 10.98
N ASP A 116 -18.54 -16.58 10.38
CA ASP A 116 -19.95 -16.24 10.39
C ASP A 116 -20.74 -17.27 9.54
N PRO A 117 -21.68 -18.03 10.13
CA PRO A 117 -22.44 -19.07 9.44
C PRO A 117 -23.36 -18.53 8.32
N VAL A 118 -23.53 -17.20 8.21
CA VAL A 118 -24.25 -16.52 7.13
C VAL A 118 -23.28 -15.86 6.15
N GLY A 119 -22.01 -16.28 6.10
CA GLY A 119 -20.98 -15.77 5.20
C GLY A 119 -21.36 -15.92 3.72
N VAL A 120 -22.18 -14.99 3.23
CA VAL A 120 -22.42 -14.80 1.81
C VAL A 120 -21.09 -14.32 1.26
N VAL A 121 -20.50 -15.14 0.41
CA VAL A 121 -19.18 -14.95 -0.24
C VAL A 121 -19.08 -13.61 -1.00
N GLU A 122 -20.18 -12.86 -1.11
CA GLU A 122 -20.34 -11.66 -1.93
C GLU A 122 -20.77 -10.40 -1.14
N ASP A 123 -20.98 -10.46 0.18
CA ASP A 123 -21.30 -9.25 0.97
C ASP A 123 -20.01 -8.49 1.32
N THR A 124 -19.71 -7.45 0.54
CA THR A 124 -18.50 -6.62 0.72
C THR A 124 -18.44 -5.92 2.08
N ILE A 125 -19.59 -5.67 2.72
CA ILE A 125 -19.68 -5.01 4.03
C ILE A 125 -19.33 -5.99 5.16
N LYS A 126 -19.64 -7.29 4.97
CA LYS A 126 -19.27 -8.35 5.92
C LYS A 126 -17.88 -8.93 5.68
N SER A 127 -17.12 -8.37 4.74
CA SER A 127 -15.73 -8.75 4.51
C SER A 127 -14.85 -8.42 5.73
N ALA A 128 -13.67 -9.03 5.80
CA ALA A 128 -12.67 -8.71 6.82
C ALA A 128 -12.34 -7.21 6.88
N TRP A 129 -12.36 -6.54 5.72
CA TRP A 129 -12.20 -5.10 5.63
C TRP A 129 -13.35 -4.34 6.27
N GLY A 130 -14.59 -4.74 5.96
CA GLY A 130 -15.77 -4.11 6.52
C GLY A 130 -15.86 -4.28 8.03
N LEU A 131 -15.49 -5.45 8.57
CA LEU A 131 -15.40 -5.69 10.01
C LEU A 131 -14.35 -4.81 10.70
N GLU A 132 -13.16 -4.66 10.12
CA GLU A 132 -12.10 -3.82 10.68
C GLU A 132 -12.48 -2.33 10.72
N ASN A 133 -13.20 -1.87 9.69
CA ASN A 133 -13.60 -0.47 9.55
C ASN A 133 -14.98 -0.16 10.13
N ASN A 134 -15.71 -1.16 10.66
CA ASN A 134 -17.12 -1.06 11.03
C ASN A 134 -17.97 -0.46 9.90
N ALA A 135 -17.67 -0.87 8.67
CA ALA A 135 -18.28 -0.30 7.47
C ALA A 135 -19.79 -0.53 7.47
N THR A 136 -20.54 0.49 7.05
CA THR A 136 -21.99 0.38 6.80
C THR A 136 -22.35 0.53 5.34
N VAL A 137 -21.35 0.88 4.52
CA VAL A 137 -21.42 1.04 3.07
C VAL A 137 -20.22 0.34 2.41
N PRO A 138 -20.24 0.09 1.10
CA PRO A 138 -19.12 -0.53 0.39
C PRO A 138 -17.81 0.26 0.51
N PHE A 139 -16.68 -0.46 0.36
CA PHE A 139 -15.30 0.01 0.53
C PHE A 139 -15.05 1.47 0.08
N PHE A 140 -15.32 1.78 -1.19
CA PHE A 140 -15.02 3.10 -1.75
C PHE A 140 -15.85 4.22 -1.09
N GLN A 141 -17.13 3.96 -0.84
CA GLN A 141 -18.02 4.93 -0.19
C GLN A 141 -17.61 5.18 1.27
N GLU A 142 -17.19 4.13 1.97
CA GLU A 142 -16.72 4.23 3.36
C GLU A 142 -15.40 5.02 3.43
N LEU A 143 -14.47 4.76 2.50
CA LEU A 143 -13.22 5.51 2.41
C LEU A 143 -13.46 6.99 2.11
N GLU A 144 -14.28 7.32 1.11
CA GLU A 144 -14.59 8.70 0.76
C GLU A 144 -15.28 9.45 1.91
N ALA A 145 -16.24 8.82 2.59
CA ALA A 145 -17.01 9.46 3.64
C ALA A 145 -16.23 9.64 4.94
N ASN A 146 -15.45 8.64 5.35
CA ASN A 146 -14.89 8.57 6.70
C ASN A 146 -13.35 8.55 6.74
N HIS A 147 -12.68 8.32 5.61
CA HIS A 147 -11.23 8.15 5.53
C HIS A 147 -10.58 8.81 4.28
N PRO A 148 -10.79 10.11 4.03
CA PRO A 148 -10.38 10.76 2.78
C PRO A 148 -8.87 10.66 2.49
N GLU A 149 -8.00 10.70 3.51
CA GLU A 149 -6.56 10.51 3.31
C GLU A 149 -6.19 9.10 2.81
N ARG A 150 -6.96 8.07 3.21
CA ARG A 150 -6.79 6.69 2.75
C ARG A 150 -7.37 6.53 1.34
N ALA A 151 -8.49 7.18 1.04
CA ALA A 151 -9.07 7.23 -0.30
C ALA A 151 -8.07 7.83 -1.31
N GLU A 152 -7.48 8.99 -0.99
CA GLU A 152 -6.46 9.64 -1.83
C GLU A 152 -5.25 8.72 -2.05
N LYS A 153 -4.77 8.07 -0.98
CA LYS A 153 -3.63 7.16 -1.08
C LYS A 153 -3.93 5.94 -1.93
N PHE A 154 -5.12 5.37 -1.80
CA PHE A 154 -5.58 4.24 -2.59
C PHE A 154 -5.73 4.63 -4.07
N ALA A 155 -6.30 5.80 -4.37
CA ALA A 155 -6.41 6.33 -5.73
C ALA A 155 -5.02 6.54 -6.36
N GLN A 156 -4.07 7.11 -5.63
CA GLN A 156 -2.66 7.24 -6.08
C GLN A 156 -2.05 5.88 -6.43
N LEU A 157 -2.36 4.84 -5.64
CA LEU A 157 -1.89 3.49 -5.95
C LEU A 157 -2.52 2.95 -7.25
N MET A 158 -3.82 3.17 -7.47
CA MET A 158 -4.50 2.76 -8.71
C MET A 158 -3.88 3.44 -9.94
N VAL A 159 -3.50 4.72 -9.84
CA VAL A 159 -2.78 5.43 -10.91
C VAL A 159 -1.43 4.77 -11.21
N PHE A 160 -0.66 4.40 -10.19
CA PHE A 160 0.57 3.66 -10.42
C PHE A 160 0.33 2.31 -11.11
N TYR A 161 -0.69 1.54 -10.69
CA TYR A 161 -1.02 0.27 -11.33
C TYR A 161 -1.48 0.44 -12.79
N ALA A 162 -2.31 1.45 -13.08
CA ALA A 162 -2.71 1.79 -14.43
C ALA A 162 -1.49 2.20 -15.29
N GLY A 163 -0.55 2.97 -14.74
CA GLY A 163 0.69 3.35 -15.42
C GLY A 163 1.65 2.18 -15.70
N MET A 164 1.56 1.09 -14.95
CA MET A 164 2.30 -0.17 -15.21
C MET A 164 1.62 -1.05 -16.28
N ALA A 165 0.36 -0.78 -16.61
CA ALA A 165 -0.32 -1.38 -17.75
C ALA A 165 0.08 -0.64 -19.05
N LYS A 166 0.28 -1.39 -20.16
CA LYS A 166 0.41 -0.77 -21.48
C LYS A 166 -0.86 0.05 -21.75
N ALA A 167 -0.69 1.33 -22.07
CA ALA A 167 -1.75 2.33 -22.12
C ALA A 167 -2.86 2.00 -23.14
N GLU A 168 -4.09 1.95 -22.65
CA GLU A 168 -5.36 1.87 -23.38
C GLU A 168 -6.38 2.81 -22.67
N PRO A 169 -7.54 3.15 -23.29
CA PRO A 169 -8.53 4.07 -22.71
C PRO A 169 -8.99 3.63 -21.33
N ALA A 170 -8.99 4.55 -20.34
CA ALA A 170 -9.27 4.25 -18.94
C ALA A 170 -10.53 4.99 -18.45
N TYR A 171 -11.52 4.21 -18.01
CA TYR A 171 -12.73 4.70 -17.33
C TYR A 171 -12.56 4.45 -15.83
N ASP A 172 -12.71 5.49 -15.00
CA ASP A 172 -12.52 5.38 -13.54
C ASP A 172 -13.38 6.43 -12.80
N LEU A 173 -13.37 6.42 -11.47
CA LEU A 173 -14.04 7.45 -10.66
C LEU A 173 -13.43 8.85 -10.91
N PRO A 174 -14.18 9.95 -10.68
CA PRO A 174 -13.75 11.30 -11.04
C PRO A 174 -12.37 11.71 -10.48
N GLU A 175 -12.06 11.31 -9.25
CA GLU A 175 -10.78 11.61 -8.60
C GLU A 175 -9.62 10.85 -9.27
N THR A 176 -9.82 9.58 -9.59
CA THR A 176 -8.82 8.74 -10.27
C THR A 176 -8.58 9.22 -11.70
N VAL A 177 -9.63 9.67 -12.40
CA VAL A 177 -9.51 10.29 -13.74
C VAL A 177 -8.72 11.58 -13.68
N ALA A 178 -9.00 12.45 -12.71
CA ALA A 178 -8.27 13.71 -12.56
C ALA A 178 -6.77 13.50 -12.28
N GLU A 179 -6.41 12.43 -11.56
CA GLU A 179 -5.00 12.04 -11.40
C GLU A 179 -4.43 11.36 -12.65
N GLY A 180 -5.21 10.54 -13.36
CA GLY A 180 -4.83 9.93 -14.64
C GLY A 180 -4.53 10.96 -15.73
N GLU A 181 -5.31 12.04 -15.82
CA GLU A 181 -5.08 13.15 -16.75
C GLU A 181 -3.78 13.91 -16.45
N LYS A 182 -3.32 13.90 -15.19
CA LYS A 182 -2.01 14.47 -14.80
C LYS A 182 -0.85 13.54 -15.15
N ALA A 183 -1.11 12.27 -15.47
CA ALA A 183 -0.06 11.31 -15.80
C ALA A 183 0.61 11.65 -17.13
N LYS A 184 1.94 11.61 -17.16
CA LYS A 184 2.71 11.77 -18.41
C LYS A 184 2.62 10.48 -19.23
N LEU A 185 1.58 10.37 -20.05
CA LEU A 185 1.47 9.30 -21.04
C LEU A 185 2.63 9.38 -22.06
N PRO A 186 3.17 8.25 -22.54
CA PRO A 186 4.15 8.26 -23.62
C PRO A 186 3.59 8.93 -24.88
N ASP A 187 4.44 9.65 -25.63
CA ASP A 187 4.03 10.38 -26.84
C ASP A 187 3.38 9.48 -27.90
N THR A 188 3.69 8.19 -27.90
CA THR A 188 3.14 7.20 -28.83
C THR A 188 1.66 6.89 -28.62
N VAL A 189 1.10 7.21 -27.45
CA VAL A 189 -0.26 6.80 -27.04
C VAL A 189 -1.12 7.94 -26.50
N LYS A 190 -0.53 9.09 -26.14
CA LYS A 190 -1.26 10.21 -25.53
C LYS A 190 -2.47 10.69 -26.33
N ASP A 191 -2.41 10.63 -27.67
CA ASP A 191 -3.50 11.09 -28.55
C ASP A 191 -4.58 10.00 -28.78
N ARG A 192 -4.36 8.78 -28.25
CA ARG A 192 -5.24 7.61 -28.44
C ARG A 192 -5.96 7.17 -27.16
N VAL A 193 -5.69 7.85 -26.05
CA VAL A 193 -6.22 7.52 -24.72
C VAL A 193 -6.98 8.73 -24.21
N THR A 194 -8.26 8.53 -23.91
CA THR A 194 -9.11 9.52 -23.25
C THR A 194 -9.47 8.97 -21.89
N PHE A 195 -9.32 9.77 -20.84
CA PHE A 195 -9.82 9.44 -19.51
C PHE A 195 -11.26 9.91 -19.39
N GLN A 196 -12.14 9.09 -18.84
CA GLN A 196 -13.55 9.46 -18.66
C GLN A 196 -14.03 9.05 -17.27
N ALA A 197 -14.56 10.02 -16.52
CA ALA A 197 -15.18 9.78 -15.24
C ALA A 197 -16.46 8.96 -15.43
N HIS A 198 -16.50 7.76 -14.88
CA HIS A 198 -17.65 6.88 -15.00
C HIS A 198 -17.68 5.85 -13.87
N ASN A 199 -18.83 5.75 -13.20
CA ASN A 199 -19.08 4.66 -12.25
C ASN A 199 -19.50 3.41 -13.03
N PHE A 200 -18.73 2.34 -12.88
CA PHE A 200 -18.94 1.07 -13.58
C PHE A 200 -20.32 0.44 -13.34
N PHE A 201 -20.99 0.74 -12.22
CA PHE A 201 -22.33 0.22 -11.91
C PHE A 201 -23.45 0.98 -12.64
N ASP A 202 -23.15 2.14 -13.22
CA ASP A 202 -24.09 2.88 -14.04
C ASP A 202 -24.15 2.33 -15.46
N SER A 203 -25.19 2.68 -16.20
CA SER A 203 -25.27 2.33 -17.62
C SER A 203 -24.11 2.97 -18.40
N GLN A 204 -23.40 2.16 -19.18
CA GLN A 204 -22.23 2.60 -19.93
C GLN A 204 -22.60 3.70 -20.96
N PRO A 205 -21.95 4.89 -20.92
CA PRO A 205 -22.24 6.00 -21.83
C PRO A 205 -21.83 5.72 -23.28
N GLN A 206 -20.70 5.05 -23.50
CA GLN A 206 -20.27 4.66 -24.84
C GLN A 206 -20.83 3.28 -25.14
N ARG A 207 -21.83 3.19 -26.02
CA ARG A 207 -22.53 1.93 -26.36
C ARG A 207 -22.02 1.24 -27.62
N ASP A 208 -21.31 1.99 -28.47
CA ASP A 208 -20.82 1.53 -29.77
C ASP A 208 -19.30 1.24 -29.75
N ALA A 209 -18.77 0.79 -28.62
CA ALA A 209 -17.36 0.40 -28.54
C ALA A 209 -17.15 -1.00 -29.14
N ASP A 210 -16.08 -1.17 -29.92
CA ASP A 210 -15.72 -2.49 -30.49
C ASP A 210 -15.34 -3.50 -29.39
N VAL A 211 -14.75 -3.03 -28.29
CA VAL A 211 -14.31 -3.83 -27.14
C VAL A 211 -14.49 -3.04 -25.85
N TYR A 212 -15.01 -3.70 -24.81
CA TYR A 212 -14.93 -3.24 -23.42
C TYR A 212 -13.87 -4.06 -22.69
N PHE A 213 -12.83 -3.40 -22.19
CA PHE A 213 -11.70 -4.07 -21.57
C PHE A 213 -11.69 -3.83 -20.06
N PHE A 214 -11.76 -4.91 -19.27
CA PHE A 214 -11.73 -4.86 -17.81
C PHE A 214 -10.45 -5.52 -17.32
N ARG A 215 -9.54 -4.73 -16.76
CA ARG A 215 -8.25 -5.23 -16.23
C ARG A 215 -8.21 -5.04 -14.73
N VAL A 216 -8.14 -6.15 -13.99
CA VAL A 216 -8.07 -6.18 -12.52
C VAL A 216 -9.26 -5.47 -11.85
N LEU A 217 -10.43 -5.47 -12.52
CA LEU A 217 -11.69 -4.92 -11.99
C LEU A 217 -12.64 -6.01 -11.47
N SER A 218 -12.59 -7.22 -12.03
CA SER A 218 -13.25 -8.41 -11.48
C SER A 218 -12.17 -9.42 -11.10
N SER A 219 -12.14 -9.82 -9.83
CA SER A 219 -11.30 -10.91 -9.33
C SER A 219 -12.09 -12.20 -9.09
N THR A 220 -13.19 -12.40 -9.81
CA THR A 220 -14.02 -13.60 -9.66
C THR A 220 -13.51 -14.71 -10.58
N THR A 221 -12.74 -15.65 -10.03
CA THR A 221 -12.85 -17.05 -10.46
C THR A 221 -14.21 -17.55 -9.99
N GLY A 222 -15.05 -18.00 -10.93
CA GLY A 222 -16.44 -18.41 -10.69
C GLY A 222 -16.61 -19.72 -9.96
#